data_AF-A0A2R7Y373-F1
#
_entry.id   AF-A0A2R7Y373-F1
#
_cell.length_a   1.000
_cell.length_b   1.000
_cell.length_c   1.000
_cell.angle_alpha   90.00
_cell.angle_beta   90.00
_cell.angle_gamma   90.00
#
_symmetry.space_group_name_H-M   'P 1'
#
loop_
_entity.id
_entity.type
_entity.pdbx_description
1 polymer ?
#
loop_
_entity_poly.entity_id
_entity_poly.type
_entity_poly.pdbx_seq_one_letter_code
_entity_poly.pdbx_strand_id
1 'polypeptide(L)' 'MRLGKAFGLFLMLASVILTTFYAAWFFGLISGLDPELAVRVPILIIVLFFFFVVGWTGYVMYTTPMPRSIRRG' A
#
# COMPACT_ATOMS: atom_id res chain seq x y z
N MET A 1 8.09 0.58 19.54
CA MET A 1 8.34 1.28 18.25
C MET A 1 7.53 2.56 18.23
N ARG A 2 8.08 3.67 17.71
CA ARG A 2 7.33 4.92 17.57
C ARG A 2 6.16 4.71 16.60
N LEU A 3 4.97 5.19 16.97
CA LEU A 3 3.70 4.93 16.26
C LEU A 3 3.82 5.14 14.73
N GLY A 4 4.50 6.22 14.30
CA GLY A 4 4.71 6.51 12.88
C GLY A 4 5.52 5.46 12.11
N LYS A 5 6.52 4.82 12.74
CA LYS A 5 7.29 3.74 12.09
C LYS A 5 6.48 2.45 11.99
N ALA A 6 5.73 2.12 13.03
CA ALA A 6 4.83 0.95 13.00
C ALA A 6 3.74 1.13 11.94
N PHE A 7 3.18 2.33 11.83
CA PHE A 7 2.19 2.67 10.81
C PHE A 7 2.79 2.64 9.40
N GLY A 8 4.00 3.18 9.20
CA GLY A 8 4.69 3.09 7.91
C GLY A 8 4.93 1.65 7.46
N LEU A 9 5.37 0.78 8.37
CA LEU A 9 5.53 -0.66 8.09
C LEU A 9 4.18 -1.33 7.76
N PHE A 10 3.12 -1.00 8.50
CA PHE A 10 1.77 -1.50 8.22
C PHE A 10 1.30 -1.09 6.81
N LEU A 11 1.49 0.17 6.41
CA LEU A 11 1.11 0.64 5.08
C LEU A 11 1.88 -0.07 3.97
N MET A 12 3.18 -0.32 4.15
CA MET A 12 3.95 -1.12 3.20
C MET A 12 3.34 -2.52 3.04
N LEU A 13 3.16 -3.24 4.15
CA LEU A 13 2.63 -4.61 4.13
C LEU A 13 1.23 -4.67 3.53
N ALA A 14 0.35 -3.75 3.94
CA ALA A 14 -0.99 -3.63 3.40
C ALA A 14 -0.97 -3.38 1.89
N SER A 15 -0.07 -2.51 1.39
CA SER A 15 0.03 -2.25 -0.05
C SER A 15 0.41 -3.49 -0.85
N VAL A 16 1.36 -4.30 -0.34
CA VAL A 16 1.83 -5.52 -1.01
C VAL A 16 0.74 -6.58 -1.01
N ILE A 17 0.06 -6.77 0.13
CA ILE A 17 -1.03 -7.73 0.28
C ILE A 17 -2.19 -7.36 -0.66
N LEU A 18 -2.62 -6.10 -0.65
CA LEU A 18 -3.72 -5.62 -1.48
C LEU A 18 -3.38 -5.67 -2.98
N THR A 19 -2.14 -5.34 -3.35
CA THR A 19 -1.64 -5.46 -4.73
C THR A 19 -1.71 -6.90 -5.20
N THR A 20 -1.22 -7.84 -4.39
CA THR A 20 -1.23 -9.27 -4.72
C THR A 20 -2.67 -9.78 -4.82
N PHE A 21 -3.53 -9.40 -3.89
CA PHE A 21 -4.95 -9.78 -3.89
C PHE A 21 -5.67 -9.24 -5.13
N TYR A 22 -5.46 -7.96 -5.48
CA TYR A 22 -6.10 -7.34 -6.63
C TYR A 22 -5.59 -7.93 -7.96
N ALA A 23 -4.29 -8.23 -8.07
CA ALA A 23 -3.75 -8.93 -9.22
C ALA A 23 -4.34 -10.35 -9.35
N ALA A 24 -4.43 -11.11 -8.25
CA ALA A 24 -5.05 -12.43 -8.25
C ALA A 24 -6.53 -12.37 -8.66
N TRP A 25 -7.25 -11.35 -8.20
CA TRP A 25 -8.62 -11.10 -8.64
C TRP A 25 -8.69 -10.77 -10.14
N PHE A 26 -7.81 -9.90 -10.64
CA PHE A 26 -7.74 -9.53 -12.06
C PHE A 26 -7.51 -10.73 -12.98
N PHE A 27 -6.64 -11.65 -12.58
CA PHE A 27 -6.40 -12.89 -13.35
C PHE A 27 -7.50 -13.96 -13.19
N GLY A 28 -8.56 -13.67 -12.45
CA GLY A 28 -9.66 -14.62 -12.23
C GLY A 28 -9.28 -15.80 -11.35
N LEU A 29 -8.20 -15.69 -10.56
CA LEU A 29 -7.75 -16.73 -9.62
C LEU A 29 -8.64 -16.81 -8.38
N ILE A 30 -9.56 -15.86 -8.20
CA ILE A 30 -10.51 -15.78 -7.08
C ILE A 30 -11.91 -16.05 -7.60
N SER A 31 -12.43 -17.26 -7.34
CA SER A 31 -13.69 -17.79 -7.89
C SER A 31 -14.98 -17.18 -7.32
N GLY A 32 -14.88 -16.17 -6.44
CA GLY A 32 -16.02 -15.54 -5.76
C GLY A 32 -16.15 -14.04 -5.98
N LEU A 33 -15.31 -13.45 -6.83
CA LEU A 33 -15.36 -12.03 -7.16
C LEU A 33 -15.68 -11.86 -8.64
N ASP A 34 -16.53 -10.88 -8.95
CA ASP A 34 -16.95 -10.59 -10.32
C ASP A 34 -15.72 -10.16 -11.17
N PRO A 35 -15.30 -10.97 -12.16
CA PRO A 35 -14.14 -10.66 -12.97
C PRO A 35 -14.39 -9.47 -13.90
N GLU A 36 -15.64 -9.21 -14.33
CA GLU A 36 -15.96 -8.18 -15.33
C GLU A 36 -15.56 -6.78 -14.88
N LEU A 37 -15.63 -6.52 -13.57
CA LEU A 37 -15.17 -5.27 -12.97
C LEU A 37 -13.65 -5.09 -13.11
N ALA A 38 -12.90 -6.19 -12.99
CA ALA A 38 -11.45 -6.19 -12.99
C ALA A 38 -10.85 -6.28 -14.40
N VAL A 39 -11.53 -6.85 -15.41
CA VAL A 39 -10.98 -7.07 -16.78
C VAL A 39 -10.49 -5.77 -17.46
N ARG A 40 -10.95 -4.59 -17.00
CA ARG A 40 -10.53 -3.31 -17.55
C ARG A 40 -9.08 -3.00 -17.14
N VAL A 41 -8.15 -3.27 -18.06
CA VAL A 41 -6.71 -2.93 -17.94
C VAL A 41 -6.46 -1.51 -17.42
N PRO A 42 -7.20 -0.46 -17.83
CA PRO A 42 -7.00 0.88 -17.25
C PRO A 42 -7.29 0.96 -15.75
N ILE A 43 -8.28 0.22 -15.25
CA ILE A 43 -8.63 0.19 -13.82
C ILE A 43 -7.52 -0.51 -13.03
N LEU A 44 -6.98 -1.61 -13.56
CA LEU A 44 -5.83 -2.30 -12.95
C LEU A 44 -4.65 -1.34 -12.74
N ILE A 45 -4.29 -0.57 -13.77
CA ILE A 45 -3.19 0.39 -13.69
C ILE A 45 -3.45 1.45 -12.61
N ILE A 46 -4.67 2.00 -12.55
CA ILE A 46 -5.06 3.01 -11.56
C ILE A 46 -4.96 2.46 -10.13
N VAL A 47 -5.48 1.25 -9.90
CA VAL A 47 -5.49 0.62 -8.58
C VAL A 47 -4.06 0.25 -8.14
N LEU A 48 -3.25 -0.33 -9.02
CA LEU A 48 -1.85 -0.63 -8.74
C LEU A 48 -1.05 0.64 -8.45
N PHE A 49 -1.27 1.72 -9.21
CA PHE A 49 -0.63 3.00 -8.96
C PHE A 49 -1.03 3.56 -7.59
N PHE A 50 -2.32 3.45 -7.21
CA PHE A 50 -2.78 3.87 -5.90
C PHE A 50 -2.10 3.08 -4.77
N PHE A 51 -2.03 1.76 -4.86
CA PHE A 51 -1.32 0.94 -3.87
C PHE A 51 0.17 1.23 -3.82
N PHE A 52 0.79 1.52 -4.97
CA PHE A 52 2.18 1.97 -5.01
C PHE A 52 2.38 3.27 -4.23
N VAL A 53 1.52 4.27 -4.41
CA VAL A 53 1.59 5.54 -3.66
C VAL A 53 1.43 5.31 -2.15
N VAL A 54 0.52 4.42 -1.75
CA VAL A 54 0.33 4.05 -0.34
C VAL A 54 1.56 3.36 0.23
N GLY A 55 2.12 2.38 -0.49
CA GLY A 55 3.34 1.67 -0.08
C GLY A 55 4.56 2.60 -0.01
N TRP A 56 4.71 3.48 -1.00
CA TRP A 56 5.75 4.52 -1.01
C TRP A 56 5.62 5.47 0.18
N THR A 57 4.39 5.90 0.50
CA THR A 57 4.13 6.74 1.68
C THR A 57 4.51 6.01 2.97
N GLY A 58 4.16 4.73 3.09
CA GLY A 58 4.60 3.86 4.18
C GLY A 58 6.12 3.78 4.30
N TYR A 59 6.81 3.70 3.16
CA TYR A 59 8.28 3.75 3.08
C TYR A 59 8.86 5.04 3.60
N VAL A 60 8.38 6.18 3.11
CA VAL A 60 8.84 7.48 3.58
C VAL A 60 8.59 7.60 5.09
N MET A 61 7.41 7.23 5.60
CA MET A 61 7.11 7.29 7.03
C MET A 61 8.03 6.39 7.87
N TYR A 62 8.37 5.20 7.37
CA TYR A 62 9.24 4.27 8.07
C TYR A 62 10.69 4.74 8.13
N THR A 63 11.21 5.31 7.03
CA THR A 63 12.61 5.72 6.89
C THR A 63 12.88 7.14 7.37
N THR A 64 11.85 8.00 7.47
CA THR A 64 12.03 9.40 7.90
C THR A 64 12.64 9.45 9.31
N PRO A 65 13.82 10.09 9.49
CA PRO A 65 14.39 10.31 10.80
C PRO A 65 13.48 11.28 11.56
N MET A 66 13.13 10.89 12.78
CA MET A 66 12.22 11.72 13.56
C MET A 66 12.87 13.04 13.92
N PRO A 67 12.13 14.17 13.90
CA PRO A 67 12.63 15.42 14.43
C PRO A 67 13.09 15.18 15.87
N ARG A 68 14.38 15.42 16.17
CA ARG A 68 14.81 15.56 17.56
C ARG A 68 14.01 16.75 18.08
N SER A 69 13.16 16.53 19.08
CA SER A 69 12.55 17.63 19.79
C SER A 69 13.68 18.55 20.20
N ILE A 70 13.65 19.80 19.72
CA ILE A 70 14.56 20.83 20.20
C ILE A 70 14.17 21.01 21.66
N ARG A 71 14.89 20.35 22.56
CA ARG A 71 14.86 20.62 23.99
C ARG A 71 15.43 22.01 24.13
N ARG A 72 14.57 23.04 24.04
CA ARG A 72 14.91 24.40 24.46
C ARG A 72 15.22 24.29 25.96
N GLY A 73 16.52 24.44 26.28
CA GLY A 73 17.00 24.62 27.64
C GLY A 73 16.57 25.96 28.20
#